data_AF-A0A7C3CPU1-F1
#
_entry.id   AF-A0A7C3CPU1-F1
#
_cell.length_a   1.000
_cell.length_b   1.000
_cell.length_c   1.000
_cell.angle_alpha   90.00
_cell.angle_beta   90.00
_cell.angle_gamma   90.00
#
_symmetry.space_group_name_H-M   'P 1'
#
loop_
_entity.id
_entity.type
_entity.pdbx_description
1 polymer ?
#
loop_
_entity_poly.entity_id
_entity_poly.type
_entity_poly.pdbx_seq_one_letter_code
_entity_poly.pdbx_strand_id
1 'polypeptide(L)'
;MPVLKRLFVFLTPYWKTLLLSAVLLIGRAGMELVPPLFQRAIVDGVIGEGDLTRLGPLVAGLVVVYAVQQGVNAADMFIRHALGERFILDLRVRIYAYLQRLSLSFFERTSTGELMSRVTNDVNALEHFVTHGSALTAVDLLRLGGGAVILFVLDWRLALLVL
;
A
#
# COMPACT_ATOMS: atom_id res chain seq x y z
N MET A 1 -21.54 -13.71 1.38
CA MET A 1 -20.37 -13.19 2.13
C MET A 1 -20.79 -12.17 3.22
N PRO A 2 -21.47 -12.58 4.30
CA PRO A 2 -21.92 -11.66 5.35
C PRO A 2 -20.78 -11.11 6.24
N VAL A 3 -19.67 -11.85 6.35
CA VAL A 3 -18.51 -11.48 7.19
C VAL A 3 -17.76 -10.26 6.64
N LEU A 4 -17.50 -10.25 5.31
CA LEU A 4 -16.90 -9.09 4.63
C LEU A 4 -17.75 -7.84 4.80
N LYS A 5 -19.08 -7.96 4.69
CA LYS A 5 -19.98 -6.81 4.85
C LYS A 5 -19.92 -6.24 6.27
N ARG A 6 -19.81 -7.08 7.30
CA ARG A 6 -19.59 -6.64 8.69
C ARG A 6 -18.23 -5.96 8.87
N LEU A 7 -17.17 -6.51 8.26
CA LEU A 7 -15.84 -5.89 8.27
C LEU A 7 -15.89 -4.47 7.69
N PHE A 8 -16.54 -4.29 6.54
CA PHE A 8 -16.68 -2.98 5.91
C PHE A 8 -17.43 -1.97 6.78
N VAL A 9 -18.46 -2.39 7.53
CA VAL A 9 -19.14 -1.52 8.51
C VAL A 9 -18.18 -1.08 9.62
N PHE A 10 -17.29 -1.95 10.10
CA PHE A 10 -16.27 -1.56 11.09
C PHE A 10 -15.22 -0.60 10.55
N LEU A 11 -14.99 -0.59 9.23
CA LEU A 11 -14.07 0.32 8.55
C LEU A 11 -14.71 1.66 8.17
N THR A 12 -16.03 1.80 8.28
CA THR A 12 -16.73 3.06 7.98
C THR A 12 -16.21 4.28 8.72
N PRO A 13 -15.69 4.23 9.97
CA PRO A 13 -15.10 5.41 10.62
C PRO A 13 -13.78 5.86 9.97
N TYR A 14 -13.10 4.94 9.29
CA TYR A 14 -11.75 5.07 8.76
C TYR A 14 -11.69 5.38 7.26
N TRP A 15 -12.85 5.54 6.61
CA TRP A 15 -12.97 5.70 5.15
C TRP A 15 -12.19 6.88 4.57
N LYS A 16 -12.09 8.00 5.31
CA LYS A 16 -11.34 9.18 4.84
C LYS A 16 -9.84 8.91 4.75
N THR A 17 -9.30 8.20 5.74
CA THR A 17 -7.88 7.82 5.77
C THR A 17 -7.58 6.75 4.73
N LEU A 18 -8.50 5.80 4.53
CA LEU A 18 -8.42 4.80 3.45
C LEU A 18 -8.49 5.45 2.06
N LEU A 19 -9.34 6.48 1.88
CA LEU A 19 -9.41 7.21 0.63
C LEU A 19 -8.14 8.05 0.39
N LEU A 20 -7.62 8.70 1.44
CA LEU A 20 -6.36 9.43 1.36
C LEU A 20 -5.19 8.50 0.99
N SER A 21 -5.07 7.34 1.63
CA SER A 21 -4.04 6.36 1.29
C SER A 21 -4.22 5.81 -0.14
N ALA A 22 -5.45 5.56 -0.58
CA ALA A 22 -5.73 5.15 -1.96
C ALA A 22 -5.34 6.23 -2.99
N VAL A 23 -5.60 7.51 -2.71
CA VAL A 23 -5.19 8.62 -3.58
C VAL A 23 -3.68 8.77 -3.62
N LEU A 24 -3.01 8.73 -2.46
CA LEU A 24 -1.54 8.77 -2.38
C LEU A 24 -0.90 7.60 -3.14
N LEU A 25 -1.50 6.42 -3.07
CA LEU A 25 -1.07 5.23 -3.79
C LEU A 25 -1.14 5.36 -5.31
N ILE A 26 -2.26 5.85 -5.82
CA ILE A 26 -2.44 6.07 -7.25
C ILE A 26 -1.45 7.14 -7.74
N GLY A 27 -1.29 8.22 -6.97
CA GLY A 27 -0.29 9.25 -7.25
C GLY A 27 1.14 8.67 -7.31
N ARG A 28 1.48 7.79 -6.37
CA ARG A 28 2.78 7.08 -6.37
C ARG A 28 2.96 6.20 -7.60
N ALA A 29 1.93 5.43 -7.99
CA ALA A 29 2.00 4.58 -9.18
C ALA A 29 2.30 5.41 -10.44
N GLY A 30 1.70 6.61 -10.56
CA GLY A 30 2.03 7.55 -11.65
C GLY A 30 3.48 8.07 -11.57
N MET A 31 3.98 8.37 -10.37
CA MET A 31 5.37 8.81 -10.20
C MET A 31 6.39 7.75 -10.57
N GLU A 32 6.10 6.46 -10.37
CA GLU A 32 7.00 5.35 -10.73
C GLU A 32 7.27 5.23 -12.23
N LEU A 33 6.45 5.90 -13.06
CA LEU A 33 6.62 5.97 -14.51
C LEU A 33 7.58 7.08 -14.97
N VAL A 34 7.92 8.02 -14.07
CA VAL A 34 8.81 9.14 -14.39
C VAL A 34 10.27 8.70 -14.58
N PRO A 35 10.87 7.85 -13.72
CA PRO A 35 12.27 7.42 -13.88
C PRO A 35 12.58 6.76 -15.24
N PRO A 36 11.75 5.85 -15.80
CA PRO A 36 11.98 5.30 -17.14
C PRO A 36 12.07 6.36 -18.25
N LEU A 37 11.28 7.43 -18.17
CA LEU A 37 11.32 8.52 -19.15
C LEU A 37 12.64 9.31 -19.07
N PHE A 38 13.13 9.56 -17.85
CA PHE A 38 14.45 10.16 -17.64
C PHE A 38 15.58 9.24 -18.11
N GLN A 39 15.50 7.94 -17.82
CA GLN A 39 16.47 6.95 -18.28
C GLN A 39 16.54 6.92 -19.80
N ARG A 40 15.39 6.92 -20.49
CA ARG A 40 15.34 7.04 -21.95
C ARG A 40 16.01 8.33 -22.45
N ALA A 41 15.70 9.48 -21.85
CA ALA A 41 16.31 10.75 -22.25
C ALA A 41 17.83 10.79 -22.05
N ILE A 42 18.33 10.14 -20.99
CA ILE A 42 19.77 10.00 -20.72
C ILE A 42 20.42 9.07 -21.76
N VAL A 43 19.82 7.92 -22.05
CA VAL A 43 20.38 6.95 -23.00
C VAL A 43 20.36 7.51 -24.43
N ASP A 44 19.20 7.98 -24.91
CA ASP A 44 19.04 8.45 -26.28
C ASP A 44 19.77 9.78 -26.51
N GLY A 45 19.67 10.73 -25.57
CA GLY A 45 20.15 12.10 -25.74
C GLY A 45 21.58 12.38 -25.25
N VAL A 46 22.13 11.54 -24.36
CA VAL A 46 23.52 11.74 -23.88
C VAL A 46 24.46 10.66 -24.42
N ILE A 47 24.05 9.39 -24.36
CA ILE A 47 24.89 8.28 -24.83
C ILE A 47 24.81 8.18 -26.36
N GLY A 48 23.64 8.43 -26.95
CA GLY A 48 23.44 8.45 -28.41
C GLY A 48 24.07 9.66 -29.11
N GLU A 49 23.84 10.88 -28.60
CA GLU A 49 24.32 12.13 -29.23
C GLU A 49 25.68 12.63 -28.69
N GLY A 50 26.17 12.09 -27.57
CA GLY A 50 27.46 12.47 -26.97
C GLY A 50 27.44 13.79 -26.17
N ASP A 51 26.29 14.43 -25.98
CA ASP A 51 26.16 15.72 -25.30
C ASP A 51 26.14 15.57 -23.76
N LEU A 52 27.34 15.46 -23.16
CA LEU A 52 27.54 15.36 -21.71
C LEU A 52 26.99 16.56 -20.92
N THR A 53 26.75 17.70 -21.57
CA THR A 53 26.22 18.92 -20.93
C THR A 53 24.81 18.72 -20.38
N ARG A 54 24.02 17.84 -21.00
CA ARG A 54 22.64 17.53 -20.56
C ARG A 54 22.58 16.50 -19.43
N LEU A 55 23.68 15.80 -19.16
CA LEU A 55 23.72 14.73 -18.15
C LEU A 55 23.52 15.26 -16.72
N GLY A 56 24.23 16.33 -16.36
CA GLY A 56 24.15 16.96 -15.04
C GLY A 56 22.72 17.32 -14.62
N PRO A 57 21.95 18.11 -15.40
CA PRO A 57 20.59 18.48 -15.04
C PRO A 57 19.62 17.29 -15.07
N LEU A 58 19.78 16.31 -15.98
CA LEU A 58 18.93 15.11 -16.02
C LEU A 58 19.14 14.23 -14.79
N VAL A 59 20.38 14.00 -14.38
CA VAL A 59 20.71 13.24 -13.17
C VAL A 59 20.22 13.96 -11.92
N ALA A 60 20.43 15.28 -11.82
CA ALA A 60 19.92 16.08 -10.72
C ALA A 60 18.38 16.02 -10.63
N GLY A 61 17.69 16.13 -11.78
CA GLY A 61 16.24 15.96 -11.86
C GLY A 61 15.78 14.58 -11.40
N LEU A 62 16.48 13.52 -11.82
CA LEU A 62 16.18 12.15 -11.41
C LEU A 62 16.35 11.94 -9.89
N VAL A 63 17.39 12.52 -9.30
CA VAL A 63 17.60 12.50 -7.83
C VAL A 63 16.44 13.19 -7.12
N VAL A 64 15.98 14.34 -7.60
CA VAL A 64 14.82 15.05 -7.03
C VAL A 64 13.55 14.20 -7.15
N VAL A 65 13.31 13.57 -8.29
CA VAL A 65 12.16 12.67 -8.50
C VAL A 65 12.18 11.52 -7.48
N TYR A 66 13.32 10.86 -7.31
CA TYR A 66 13.45 9.78 -6.31
C TYR A 66 13.28 10.29 -4.88
N ALA A 67 13.82 11.46 -4.54
CA ALA A 67 13.65 12.06 -3.22
C ALA A 67 12.17 12.35 -2.92
N VAL A 68 11.43 12.91 -3.89
CA VAL A 68 9.99 13.16 -3.77
C VAL A 68 9.22 11.85 -3.63
N GLN A 69 9.52 10.84 -4.46
CA GLN A 69 8.89 9.52 -4.35
C GLN A 69 9.09 8.90 -2.96
N GLN A 70 10.30 8.98 -2.40
CA GLN A 70 10.57 8.46 -1.06
C GLN A 70 9.83 9.25 0.02
N GLY A 71 9.73 10.58 -0.11
CA GLY A 71 8.93 11.41 0.79
C GLY A 71 7.45 11.01 0.79
N VAL A 72 6.86 10.83 -0.40
CA VAL A 72 5.47 10.37 -0.54
C VAL A 72 5.29 8.97 0.03
N ASN A 73 6.23 8.06 -0.22
CA ASN A 73 6.20 6.69 0.31
C ASN A 73 6.24 6.67 1.85
N ALA A 74 7.15 7.45 2.45
CA ALA A 74 7.26 7.55 3.90
C ALA A 74 5.98 8.13 4.54
N ALA A 75 5.41 9.19 3.95
CA ALA A 75 4.17 9.78 4.44
C ALA A 75 3.00 8.80 4.38
N ASP A 76 2.86 8.09 3.26
CA ASP A 76 1.84 7.07 3.07
C ASP A 76 2.00 5.89 4.05
N MET A 77 3.23 5.39 4.22
CA MET A 77 3.54 4.33 5.19
C MET A 77 3.16 4.76 6.61
N PHE A 78 3.50 5.98 7.01
CA PHE A 78 3.16 6.51 8.32
C PHE A 78 1.65 6.59 8.54
N ILE A 79 0.90 7.10 7.55
CA ILE A 79 -0.56 7.20 7.61
C ILE A 79 -1.20 5.81 7.77
N ARG A 80 -0.73 4.80 7.02
CA ARG A 80 -1.25 3.43 7.13
C ARG A 80 -0.97 2.81 8.48
N HIS A 81 0.25 2.93 9.00
CA HIS A 81 0.59 2.38 10.31
C HIS A 81 -0.21 3.07 11.42
N ALA A 82 -0.32 4.40 11.40
CA ALA A 82 -1.15 5.12 12.35
C ALA A 82 -2.63 4.69 12.28
N LEU A 83 -3.13 4.38 11.09
CA LEU A 83 -4.48 3.86 10.88
C LEU A 83 -4.65 2.45 11.44
N GLY A 84 -3.71 1.54 11.14
CA GLY A 84 -3.71 0.16 11.60
C GLY A 84 -3.70 0.06 13.13
N GLU A 85 -2.82 0.82 13.78
CA GLU A 85 -2.74 0.86 15.24
C GLU A 85 -4.03 1.38 15.89
N ARG A 86 -4.64 2.44 15.33
CA ARG A 86 -5.94 2.94 15.82
C ARG A 86 -7.04 1.92 15.65
N PHE A 87 -7.07 1.23 14.51
CA PHE A 87 -8.04 0.19 14.24
C PHE A 87 -7.90 -1.00 15.21
N ILE A 88 -6.67 -1.46 15.46
CA ILE A 88 -6.37 -2.52 16.44
C ILE A 88 -6.80 -2.08 17.84
N LEU A 89 -6.47 -0.85 18.24
CA LEU A 89 -6.83 -0.32 19.55
C LEU A 89 -8.34 -0.36 19.77
N ASP A 90 -9.12 0.17 18.82
CA ASP A 90 -10.59 0.17 18.89
C ASP A 90 -11.17 -1.25 18.97
N LEU A 91 -10.60 -2.17 18.18
CA LEU A 91 -11.07 -3.55 18.13
C LEU A 91 -10.77 -4.28 19.44
N ARG A 92 -9.56 -4.13 19.98
CA ARG A 92 -9.18 -4.69 21.28
C ARG A 92 -10.07 -4.14 22.38
N VAL A 93 -10.28 -2.83 22.46
CA VAL A 93 -11.14 -2.21 23.49
C VAL A 93 -12.56 -2.78 23.46
N ARG A 94 -13.17 -2.94 22.27
CA ARG A 94 -14.51 -3.52 22.14
C ARG A 94 -14.55 -4.99 22.53
N ILE A 95 -13.56 -5.77 22.12
CA ILE A 95 -13.50 -7.20 22.47
C ILE A 95 -13.31 -7.35 23.98
N TYR A 96 -12.42 -6.59 24.61
CA TYR A 96 -12.25 -6.60 26.07
C TYR A 96 -13.53 -6.22 26.81
N ALA A 97 -14.22 -5.16 26.37
CA ALA A 97 -15.50 -4.75 26.97
C ALA A 97 -16.59 -5.81 26.83
N TYR A 98 -16.58 -6.58 25.73
CA TYR A 98 -17.50 -7.70 25.53
C TYR A 98 -17.13 -8.89 26.42
N LEU A 99 -15.84 -9.24 26.52
CA LEU A 99 -15.36 -10.34 27.37
C LEU A 99 -15.72 -10.11 28.85
N GLN A 100 -15.62 -8.87 29.34
CA GLN A 100 -15.98 -8.52 30.73
C GLN A 100 -17.47 -8.73 31.06
N ARG A 101 -18.34 -8.83 30.05
CA ARG A 101 -19.79 -9.05 30.23
C ARG A 101 -20.19 -10.52 30.15
N LEU A 102 -19.26 -11.42 29.82
CA LEU A 102 -19.53 -12.85 29.72
C LEU A 102 -19.64 -13.50 31.11
N SER A 103 -20.47 -14.53 31.20
CA SER A 103 -20.66 -15.28 32.43
C SER A 103 -19.42 -16.12 32.78
N LEU A 104 -19.22 -16.41 34.07
CA LEU A 104 -18.12 -17.26 34.53
C LEU A 104 -18.10 -18.65 33.85
N SER A 105 -19.30 -19.20 33.57
CA SER A 105 -19.45 -20.49 32.87
C SER A 105 -18.86 -20.49 31.45
N PHE A 106 -18.77 -19.33 30.79
CA PHE A 106 -18.08 -19.23 29.50
C PHE A 106 -16.57 -19.47 29.64
N PHE A 107 -15.96 -18.91 30.69
CA PHE A 107 -14.53 -19.04 31.00
C PHE A 107 -14.16 -20.42 31.56
N GLU A 108 -15.11 -21.15 32.13
CA GLU A 108 -14.90 -22.57 32.51
C GLU A 108 -14.86 -23.51 31.31
N ARG A 109 -15.51 -23.14 30.20
CA ARG A 109 -15.59 -23.97 28.97
C ARG A 109 -14.53 -23.60 27.93
N THR A 110 -13.91 -22.43 28.05
CA THR A 110 -12.99 -21.88 27.04
C THR A 110 -11.70 -21.44 27.69
N SER A 111 -10.56 -21.89 27.17
CA SER A 111 -9.26 -21.47 27.68
C SER A 111 -9.05 -19.97 27.53
N THR A 112 -8.76 -19.28 28.64
CA THR A 112 -8.40 -17.85 28.64
C THR A 112 -7.22 -17.57 27.70
N GLY A 113 -6.27 -18.51 27.55
CA GLY A 113 -5.15 -18.40 26.62
C GLY A 113 -5.58 -18.44 25.15
N GLU A 114 -6.58 -19.25 24.81
CA GLU A 114 -7.15 -19.29 23.45
C GLU A 114 -7.90 -17.99 23.13
N LEU A 115 -8.67 -17.45 24.09
CA LEU A 115 -9.34 -16.17 23.94
C LEU A 115 -8.33 -15.05 23.69
N MET A 116 -7.30 -14.95 24.53
CA MET A 116 -6.25 -13.95 24.37
C MET A 116 -5.52 -14.09 23.03
N SER A 117 -5.24 -15.32 22.58
CA SER A 117 -4.63 -15.59 21.27
C SER A 117 -5.51 -15.09 20.12
N ARG A 118 -6.83 -15.31 20.17
CA ARG A 118 -7.74 -14.79 19.14
C ARG A 118 -7.82 -13.26 19.16
N VAL A 119 -7.84 -12.64 20.34
CA VAL A 119 -7.86 -11.16 20.47
C VAL A 119 -6.57 -10.52 19.96
N THR A 120 -5.42 -11.19 20.03
CA THR A 120 -4.17 -10.65 19.50
C THR A 120 -3.94 -11.08 18.06
N ASN A 121 -3.90 -12.38 17.78
CA ASN A 121 -3.48 -12.91 16.48
C ASN A 121 -4.53 -12.67 15.39
N ASP A 122 -5.82 -12.97 15.65
CA ASP A 122 -6.85 -12.80 14.61
C ASP A 122 -7.09 -11.32 14.32
N VAL A 123 -7.03 -10.46 15.36
CA VAL A 123 -7.13 -9.00 15.21
C VAL A 123 -5.97 -8.44 14.41
N ASN A 124 -4.73 -8.86 14.71
CA ASN A 124 -3.56 -8.42 13.96
C ASN A 124 -3.61 -8.92 12.50
N ALA A 125 -4.05 -10.15 12.26
CA ALA A 125 -4.21 -10.67 10.89
C ALA A 125 -5.26 -9.86 10.10
N LEU A 126 -6.34 -9.48 10.77
CA LEU A 126 -7.42 -8.70 10.17
C LEU A 126 -7.00 -7.24 9.93
N GLU A 127 -6.20 -6.64 10.81
CA GLU A 127 -5.55 -5.36 10.55
C GLU A 127 -4.64 -5.46 9.33
N HIS A 128 -3.70 -6.40 9.31
CA HIS A 128 -2.77 -6.58 8.19
C HIS A 128 -3.49 -6.76 6.86
N PHE A 129 -4.58 -7.53 6.84
CA PHE A 129 -5.40 -7.71 5.64
C PHE A 129 -6.00 -6.39 5.14
N VAL A 130 -6.47 -5.53 6.06
CA VAL A 130 -7.09 -4.25 5.71
C VAL A 130 -6.03 -3.22 5.29
N THR A 131 -4.96 -3.08 6.06
CA THR A 131 -3.98 -2.00 5.88
C THR A 131 -2.93 -2.30 4.81
N HIS A 132 -2.51 -3.57 4.70
CA HIS A 132 -1.48 -4.02 3.77
C HIS A 132 -2.05 -4.88 2.64
N GLY A 133 -2.89 -5.88 2.95
CA GLY A 133 -3.37 -6.84 1.96
C GLY A 133 -4.22 -6.21 0.84
N SER A 134 -5.34 -5.62 1.20
CA SER A 134 -6.32 -5.17 0.19
C SER A 134 -5.86 -3.98 -0.65
N ALA A 135 -5.28 -2.96 -0.02
CA ALA A 135 -4.89 -1.72 -0.69
C ALA A 135 -3.61 -1.87 -1.53
N LEU A 136 -2.61 -2.62 -1.06
CA LEU A 136 -1.36 -2.81 -1.82
C LEU A 136 -1.59 -3.70 -3.03
N THR A 137 -2.34 -4.80 -2.89
CA THR A 137 -2.63 -5.69 -4.02
C THR A 137 -3.35 -4.96 -5.16
N ALA A 138 -4.32 -4.09 -4.85
CA ALA A 138 -5.01 -3.30 -5.88
C ALA A 138 -4.05 -2.38 -6.65
N VAL A 139 -3.06 -1.80 -5.95
CA VAL A 139 -2.06 -0.91 -6.54
C VAL A 139 -1.03 -1.68 -7.34
N ASP A 140 -0.57 -2.82 -6.84
CA ASP A 140 0.38 -3.65 -7.56
C ASP A 140 -0.22 -4.15 -8.88
N LEU A 141 -1.51 -4.50 -8.89
CA LEU A 141 -2.24 -4.81 -10.12
C LEU A 141 -2.30 -3.60 -11.07
N LEU A 142 -2.52 -2.40 -10.54
CA LEU A 142 -2.53 -1.16 -11.32
C LEU A 142 -1.15 -0.83 -11.91
N ARG A 143 -0.08 -1.03 -11.14
CA ARG A 143 1.32 -0.84 -11.59
C ARG A 143 1.71 -1.84 -12.66
N LEU A 144 1.36 -3.11 -12.46
CA LEU A 144 1.57 -4.16 -13.45
C LEU A 144 0.83 -3.83 -14.75
N GLY A 145 -0.45 -3.46 -14.66
CA GLY A 145 -1.23 -3.06 -15.83
C GLY A 145 -0.70 -1.80 -16.52
N GLY A 146 -0.41 -0.74 -15.76
CA GLY A 146 0.11 0.51 -16.29
C GLY A 146 1.50 0.37 -16.92
N GLY A 147 2.39 -0.39 -16.27
CA GLY A 147 3.71 -0.74 -16.80
C GLY A 147 3.61 -1.54 -18.10
N ALA A 148 2.73 -2.54 -18.16
CA ALA A 148 2.48 -3.30 -19.38
C ALA A 148 2.00 -2.41 -20.53
N VAL A 149 1.03 -1.51 -20.28
CA VAL A 149 0.54 -0.56 -21.30
C VAL A 149 1.67 0.31 -21.83
N ILE A 150 2.55 0.82 -20.96
CA ILE A 150 3.67 1.68 -21.36
C ILE A 150 4.69 0.90 -22.19
N LEU A 151 5.01 -0.34 -21.80
CA LEU A 151 5.88 -1.21 -22.60
C LEU A 151 5.30 -1.44 -24.00
N PHE A 152 4.00 -1.74 -24.09
CA PHE A 152 3.32 -1.93 -25.38
C PHE A 152 3.31 -0.66 -26.24
N VAL A 153 3.17 0.53 -25.63
CA VAL A 153 3.22 1.83 -26.34
C VAL A 153 4.63 2.17 -26.81
N LEU A 154 5.66 1.84 -26.03
CA LEU A 154 7.06 2.09 -26.38
C LEU A 154 7.54 1.15 -27.49
N ASP A 155 7.41 -0.16 -27.29
CA ASP A 155 7.79 -1.16 -28.27
C ASP A 155 7.01 -2.47 -28.02
N TRP A 156 5.99 -2.71 -28.83
CA TRP A 156 5.14 -3.89 -28.73
C TRP A 156 5.87 -5.21 -28.99
N ARG A 157 7.00 -5.20 -29.72
CA ARG A 157 7.79 -6.41 -29.99
C ARG A 157 8.62 -6.80 -28.77
N LEU A 158 9.24 -5.82 -28.11
CA LEU A 158 9.96 -6.04 -26.86
C LEU A 158 8.99 -6.40 -25.73
N ALA A 159 7.80 -5.77 -25.69
CA ALA A 159 6.78 -6.08 -24.69
C ALA A 159 6.34 -7.56 -24.75
N LEU A 160 6.06 -8.10 -25.95
CA LEU A 160 5.69 -9.51 -26.15
C LEU A 160 6.79 -10.53 -25.82
N LEU A 161 8.06 -10.09 -25.79
CA LEU A 161 9.19 -10.94 -25.44
C LEU A 161 9.40 -11.02 -23.93
N VAL A 162 8.98 -9.99 -23.19
CA VAL A 162 9.21 -9.83 -21.75
C VAL A 162 8.00 -10.27 -20.91
N LEU A 163 6.78 -10.04 -21.40
CA LEU A 163 5.50 -10.42 -20.76
C LEU A 163 5.12 -11.87 -21.07
#